data_AF-A0A973KPJ0-F1
#
_entry.id   AF-A0A973KPJ0-F1
#
_cell.length_a   1.000
_cell.length_b   1.000
_cell.length_c   1.000
_cell.angle_alpha   90.00
_cell.angle_beta   90.00
_cell.angle_gamma   90.00
#
_symmetry.space_group_name_H-M   'P 1'
#
loop_
_entity.id
_entity.type
_entity.pdbx_description
1 polymer ?
#
loop_
_entity_poly.entity_id
_entity_poly.type
_entity_poly.pdbx_seq_one_letter_code
_entity_poly.pdbx_strand_id
1 'polypeptide(L)'
;MGPALSSVSSDLDEAVHRCLVAGFEGTTAFPDTLKRLIDRGLGGVILFTRNVRDAEQVRELTDALRALRPDLLVAIDNEGGGIGHLVAAGAPEVPGSYALGVADDPNLTARCADALAGHLATLGITASYAPVADLQRRAGNPIVRTRSFGADPELAARHLQAWITATEA
;
A
#
# COMPACT_ATOMS: atom_id res chain seq x y z
N MET A 1 -35.83 -24.99 4.06
CA MET A 1 -35.04 -24.92 5.31
C MET A 1 -33.61 -25.26 4.92
N GLY A 2 -32.80 -24.25 4.60
CA GLY A 2 -31.42 -24.48 4.16
C GLY A 2 -30.61 -25.09 5.30
N PRO A 3 -29.60 -25.94 5.01
CA PRO A 3 -28.78 -26.53 6.06
C PRO A 3 -28.18 -25.40 6.89
N ALA A 4 -28.34 -25.47 8.21
CA ALA A 4 -27.64 -24.60 9.13
C ALA A 4 -26.15 -24.77 8.84
N LEU A 5 -25.48 -23.69 8.39
CA LEU A 5 -24.04 -23.67 8.26
C LEU A 5 -23.48 -24.10 9.61
N SER A 6 -22.83 -25.26 9.66
CA SER A 6 -22.12 -25.73 10.84
C SER A 6 -21.25 -24.58 11.34
N SER A 7 -21.30 -24.27 12.65
CA SER A 7 -20.48 -23.23 13.25
C SER A 7 -19.04 -23.38 12.77
N VAL A 8 -18.56 -22.40 12.01
CA VAL A 8 -17.17 -22.36 11.55
C VAL A 8 -16.30 -22.40 12.80
N SER A 9 -15.28 -23.27 12.83
CA SER A 9 -14.30 -23.28 13.92
C SER A 9 -13.68 -21.89 14.06
N SER A 10 -13.42 -21.44 15.29
CA SER A 10 -12.75 -20.15 15.55
C SER A 10 -11.46 -20.00 14.75
N ASP A 11 -10.71 -21.10 14.59
CA ASP A 11 -9.43 -21.09 13.87
C ASP A 11 -9.61 -20.88 12.37
N LEU A 12 -10.67 -21.46 11.80
CA LEU A 12 -11.01 -21.27 10.39
C LEU A 12 -11.57 -19.86 10.16
N ASP A 13 -12.34 -19.32 11.11
CA ASP A 13 -12.82 -17.96 11.05
C ASP A 13 -11.65 -16.96 11.05
N GLU A 14 -10.71 -17.11 11.99
CA GLU A 14 -9.52 -16.25 12.04
C GLU A 14 -8.68 -16.38 10.77
N ALA A 15 -8.43 -17.61 10.29
CA ALA A 15 -7.66 -17.84 9.08
C ALA A 15 -8.27 -17.18 7.84
N VAL A 16 -9.61 -17.16 7.72
CA VAL A 16 -10.29 -16.45 6.64
C VAL A 16 -10.11 -14.93 6.76
N HIS A 17 -10.23 -14.37 7.97
CA HIS A 17 -10.06 -12.92 8.16
C HIS A 17 -8.62 -12.46 7.92
N ARG A 18 -7.63 -13.30 8.23
CA ARG A 18 -6.20 -13.04 7.96
C ARG A 18 -5.91 -12.81 6.48
N CYS A 19 -6.73 -13.35 5.58
CA CYS A 19 -6.61 -13.18 4.13
C CYS A 19 -7.26 -11.89 3.60
N LEU A 20 -7.85 -11.07 4.46
CA LEU A 20 -8.59 -9.87 4.07
C LEU A 20 -7.84 -8.60 4.43
N VAL A 21 -7.93 -7.61 3.54
CA VAL A 21 -7.51 -6.23 3.77
C VAL A 21 -8.70 -5.31 3.57
N ALA A 22 -8.98 -4.45 4.54
CA ALA A 22 -10.15 -3.56 4.51
C ALA A 22 -9.78 -2.08 4.41
N GLY A 23 -10.49 -1.33 3.57
CA GLY A 23 -10.52 0.12 3.65
C GLY A 23 -11.57 0.61 4.64
N PHE A 24 -11.41 1.84 5.15
CA PHE A 24 -12.39 2.45 6.05
C PHE A 24 -12.47 3.97 5.87
N GLU A 25 -13.50 4.58 6.45
CA GLU A 25 -13.72 6.04 6.48
C GLU A 25 -13.24 6.62 7.81
N GLY A 26 -12.69 7.84 7.78
CA GLY A 26 -12.27 8.57 8.98
C GLY A 26 -10.76 8.76 9.10
N THR A 27 -10.38 9.82 9.81
CA THR A 27 -8.99 10.23 10.03
C THR A 27 -8.53 10.02 11.48
N THR A 28 -9.45 9.94 12.44
CA THR A 28 -9.10 9.79 13.87
C THR A 28 -9.90 8.70 14.59
N ALA A 29 -11.01 8.26 14.00
CA ALA A 29 -11.89 7.24 14.57
C ALA A 29 -12.13 6.12 13.56
N PHE A 30 -12.33 4.91 14.08
CA PHE A 30 -12.63 3.73 13.30
C PHE A 30 -14.12 3.38 13.40
N PRO A 31 -14.76 2.97 12.29
CA PRO A 31 -16.07 2.33 12.36
C PRO A 31 -16.03 1.09 13.27
N ASP A 32 -17.07 0.87 14.08
CA ASP A 32 -17.11 -0.32 14.96
C ASP A 32 -17.11 -1.64 14.18
N THR A 33 -17.58 -1.62 12.92
CA THR A 33 -17.43 -2.74 11.98
C THR A 33 -15.97 -3.09 11.74
N LEU A 34 -15.07 -2.10 11.61
CA LEU A 34 -13.65 -2.36 11.42
C LEU A 34 -13.03 -3.01 12.66
N LYS A 35 -13.34 -2.48 13.86
CA LYS A 35 -12.84 -3.04 15.12
C LYS A 35 -13.24 -4.52 15.26
N ARG A 36 -14.50 -4.86 14.96
CA ARG A 36 -14.97 -6.26 14.96
C ARG A 36 -14.24 -7.14 13.95
N LEU A 37 -13.86 -6.63 12.79
CA LEU A 37 -13.07 -7.40 11.83
C LEU A 37 -11.64 -7.61 12.34
N ILE A 38 -11.04 -6.57 12.93
CA ILE A 38 -9.71 -6.65 13.55
C ILE A 38 -9.72 -7.69 14.67
N ASP A 39 -10.71 -7.68 15.56
CA ASP A 39 -10.86 -8.68 16.64
C ASP A 39 -10.97 -10.11 16.11
N ARG A 40 -11.56 -10.29 14.92
CA ARG A 40 -11.77 -11.60 14.28
C ARG A 40 -10.60 -12.13 13.47
N GLY A 41 -9.50 -11.39 13.32
CA GLY A 41 -8.35 -11.88 12.55
C GLY A 41 -7.95 -11.04 11.36
N LEU A 42 -8.53 -9.85 11.12
CA LEU A 42 -8.26 -9.09 9.90
C LEU A 42 -6.76 -8.96 9.62
N GLY A 43 -6.32 -9.35 8.42
CA GLY A 43 -4.91 -9.34 8.05
C GLY A 43 -4.33 -7.94 7.90
N GLY A 44 -5.12 -6.99 7.42
CA GLY A 44 -4.66 -5.62 7.28
C GLY A 44 -5.75 -4.59 7.00
N VAL A 45 -5.32 -3.34 6.97
CA VAL A 45 -6.10 -2.21 6.49
C VAL A 45 -5.34 -1.46 5.41
N ILE A 46 -6.08 -0.86 4.47
CA ILE A 46 -5.50 0.02 3.45
C ILE A 46 -6.00 1.45 3.66
N LEU A 47 -5.05 2.38 3.74
CA LEU A 47 -5.32 3.81 3.85
C LEU A 47 -5.48 4.43 2.46
N PHE A 48 -6.33 5.45 2.39
CA PHE A 48 -6.55 6.29 1.21
C PHE A 48 -6.53 7.76 1.63
N THR A 49 -6.65 8.69 0.67
CA THR A 49 -6.71 10.15 0.95
C THR A 49 -7.75 10.52 2.01
N ARG A 50 -8.88 9.80 2.09
CA ARG A 50 -9.92 10.00 3.12
C ARG A 50 -9.45 9.70 4.56
N ASN A 51 -8.29 9.09 4.74
CA ASN A 51 -7.67 8.77 6.03
C ASN A 51 -6.48 9.69 6.36
N VAL A 52 -6.15 10.63 5.47
CA VAL A 52 -4.92 11.44 5.53
C VAL A 52 -5.27 12.93 5.60
N ARG A 53 -4.98 13.54 6.75
CA ARG A 53 -5.02 15.00 6.95
C ARG A 53 -3.61 15.59 6.95
N ASP A 54 -2.72 15.03 7.76
CA ASP A 54 -1.33 15.44 7.95
C ASP A 54 -0.50 14.28 8.52
N ALA A 55 0.83 14.43 8.60
CA ALA A 55 1.74 13.38 9.02
C ALA A 55 1.54 12.95 10.48
N GLU A 56 1.34 13.90 11.39
CA GLU A 56 1.11 13.66 12.82
C GLU A 56 -0.15 12.82 13.02
N GLN A 57 -1.25 13.22 12.37
CA GLN A 57 -2.50 12.48 12.41
C GLN A 57 -2.37 11.06 11.87
N VAL A 58 -1.68 10.86 10.75
CA VAL A 58 -1.53 9.51 10.19
C VAL A 58 -0.75 8.63 11.15
N ARG A 59 0.31 9.17 11.78
CA ARG A 59 1.07 8.44 12.79
C ARG A 59 0.22 8.04 13.99
N GLU A 60 -0.62 8.96 14.51
CA GLU A 60 -1.57 8.64 15.59
C GLU A 60 -2.58 7.57 15.16
N LEU A 61 -3.07 7.65 13.92
CA LEU A 61 -4.03 6.69 13.36
C LEU A 61 -3.43 5.28 13.26
N THR A 62 -2.18 5.15 12.76
CA THR A 62 -1.52 3.85 12.65
C THR A 62 -1.14 3.27 14.01
N ASP A 63 -0.77 4.11 14.98
CA ASP A 63 -0.53 3.68 16.36
C ASP A 63 -1.82 3.18 17.03
N ALA A 64 -2.94 3.88 16.83
CA ALA A 64 -4.24 3.44 17.34
C ALA A 64 -4.71 2.12 16.71
N LEU A 65 -4.44 1.89 15.41
CA LEU A 65 -4.70 0.61 14.75
C LEU A 65 -3.85 -0.52 15.35
N ARG A 66 -2.55 -0.28 15.58
CA ARG A 66 -1.66 -1.29 16.20
C ARG A 66 -1.94 -1.54 17.67
N ALA A 67 -2.51 -0.57 18.38
CA ALA A 67 -2.99 -0.77 19.74
C ALA A 67 -4.17 -1.74 19.81
N LEU A 68 -5.00 -1.81 18.75
CA LEU A 68 -6.05 -2.84 18.62
C LEU A 68 -5.44 -4.21 18.29
N ARG A 69 -4.48 -4.25 17.38
CA ARG A 69 -3.81 -5.49 16.96
C ARG A 69 -2.37 -5.23 16.53
N PRO A 70 -1.36 -5.68 17.32
CA PRO A 70 0.04 -5.38 17.05
C PRO A 70 0.58 -5.89 15.71
N ASP A 71 0.03 -7.00 15.19
CA ASP A 71 0.44 -7.63 13.93
C ASP A 71 -0.38 -7.21 12.71
N LEU A 72 -1.26 -6.20 12.84
CA LEU A 72 -2.09 -5.72 11.73
C LEU A 72 -1.24 -5.01 10.67
N LEU A 73 -1.36 -5.44 9.41
CA LEU A 73 -0.74 -4.74 8.30
C LEU A 73 -1.45 -3.41 8.06
N VAL A 74 -0.67 -2.32 7.96
CA VAL A 74 -1.16 -1.02 7.50
C VAL A 74 -0.55 -0.75 6.13
N ALA A 75 -1.41 -0.77 5.11
CA ALA A 75 -1.03 -0.65 3.70
C ALA A 75 -1.49 0.69 3.10
N ILE A 76 -0.89 1.07 1.98
CA ILE A 76 -1.28 2.22 1.17
C ILE A 76 -0.91 2.01 -0.30
N ASP A 77 -1.59 2.70 -1.21
CA ASP A 77 -1.12 2.85 -2.59
C ASP A 77 -0.25 4.11 -2.69
N ASN A 78 1.08 3.94 -2.78
CA ASN A 78 2.02 5.05 -2.96
C ASN A 78 3.16 4.68 -3.90
N GLU A 79 3.00 5.05 -5.18
CA GLU A 79 3.89 4.68 -6.31
C GLU A 79 4.83 5.82 -6.73
N GLY A 80 4.64 7.04 -6.23
CA GLY A 80 5.35 8.22 -6.74
C GLY A 80 4.73 8.76 -8.03
N GLY A 81 5.35 9.80 -8.63
CA GLY A 81 4.85 10.39 -9.88
C GLY A 81 3.43 10.95 -9.82
N GLY A 82 3.00 11.41 -8.65
CA GLY A 82 1.63 11.90 -8.40
C GLY A 82 0.60 10.81 -8.12
N ILE A 83 0.99 9.53 -8.10
CA ILE A 83 0.14 8.42 -7.68
C ILE A 83 0.44 8.11 -6.21
N GLY A 84 -0.43 8.61 -5.33
CA GLY A 84 -0.32 8.39 -3.89
C GLY A 84 -1.36 9.17 -3.11
N HIS A 85 -1.44 8.89 -1.82
CA HIS A 85 -2.44 9.49 -0.92
C HIS A 85 -1.84 10.46 0.12
N LEU A 86 -0.52 10.60 0.15
CA LEU A 86 0.21 11.22 1.26
C LEU A 86 0.77 12.63 0.99
N VAL A 87 0.28 13.32 -0.04
CA VAL A 87 0.71 14.70 -0.35
C VAL A 87 0.52 15.62 0.86
N ALA A 88 -0.64 15.55 1.53
CA ALA A 88 -0.91 16.33 2.74
C ALA A 88 -0.07 15.91 3.96
N ALA A 89 0.52 14.71 3.92
CA ALA A 89 1.42 14.18 4.94
C ALA A 89 2.91 14.33 4.55
N GLY A 90 3.23 15.18 3.57
CA GLY A 90 4.60 15.50 3.21
C GLY A 90 5.34 14.38 2.46
N ALA A 91 4.63 13.60 1.65
CA ALA A 91 5.25 12.59 0.80
C ALA A 91 6.37 13.17 -0.09
N PRO A 92 7.52 12.50 -0.23
CA PRO A 92 8.56 12.93 -1.14
C PRO A 92 8.07 13.05 -2.58
N GLU A 93 8.43 14.14 -3.25
CA GLU A 93 8.19 14.29 -4.69
C GLU A 93 9.25 13.52 -5.46
N VAL A 94 8.87 12.35 -5.98
CA VAL A 94 9.72 11.51 -6.82
C VAL A 94 9.15 11.36 -8.22
N PRO A 95 9.99 11.14 -9.26
CA PRO A 95 9.50 10.80 -10.59
C PRO A 95 8.63 9.55 -10.57
N GLY A 96 7.62 9.49 -11.44
CA GLY A 96 6.82 8.29 -11.63
C GLY A 96 7.56 7.20 -12.39
N SER A 97 7.06 5.97 -12.33
CA SER A 97 7.69 4.80 -12.95
C SER A 97 8.06 5.00 -14.42
N TYR A 98 7.19 5.61 -15.24
CA TYR A 98 7.51 5.83 -16.64
C TYR A 98 8.69 6.80 -16.84
N ALA A 99 8.77 7.85 -16.03
CA ALA A 99 9.89 8.79 -16.08
C ALA A 99 11.20 8.10 -15.62
N LEU A 100 11.12 7.25 -14.60
CA LEU A 100 12.25 6.43 -14.14
C LEU A 100 12.71 5.45 -15.22
N GLY A 101 11.78 4.82 -15.94
CA GLY A 101 12.10 3.93 -17.05
C GLY A 101 12.66 4.65 -18.28
N VAL A 102 12.24 5.90 -18.54
CA VAL A 102 12.87 6.76 -19.57
C VAL A 102 14.28 7.17 -19.18
N ALA A 103 14.51 7.49 -17.90
CA ALA A 103 15.84 7.82 -17.39
C ALA A 103 16.78 6.61 -17.39
N ASP A 104 16.21 5.42 -17.21
CA ASP A 104 16.90 4.13 -17.26
C ASP A 104 18.08 4.00 -16.28
N ASP A 105 17.90 4.56 -15.08
CA ASP A 105 18.85 4.47 -13.96
C ASP A 105 18.21 3.69 -12.79
N PRO A 106 18.54 2.39 -12.63
CA PRO A 106 18.06 1.60 -11.49
C PRO A 106 18.52 2.13 -10.14
N ASN A 107 19.68 2.80 -10.04
CA ASN A 107 20.12 3.40 -8.78
C ASN A 107 19.27 4.61 -8.42
N LEU A 108 18.86 5.41 -9.40
CA LEU A 108 17.87 6.48 -9.18
C LEU A 108 16.54 5.88 -8.71
N THR A 109 16.10 4.79 -9.32
CA THR A 109 14.87 4.09 -8.92
C THR A 109 14.93 3.60 -7.48
N ALA A 110 16.03 2.98 -7.08
CA ALA A 110 16.26 2.55 -5.71
C ALA A 110 16.22 3.72 -4.71
N ARG A 111 16.88 4.85 -5.02
CA ARG A 111 16.82 6.05 -4.16
C ARG A 111 15.41 6.63 -4.02
N CYS A 112 14.64 6.65 -5.10
CA CYS A 112 13.25 7.11 -5.06
C CYS A 112 12.39 6.16 -4.21
N ALA A 113 12.55 4.85 -4.40
CA ALA A 113 11.82 3.84 -3.65
C ALA A 113 12.15 3.87 -2.15
N ASP A 114 13.44 3.99 -1.80
CA ASP A 114 13.93 4.14 -0.43
C ASP A 114 13.37 5.40 0.24
N ALA A 115 13.38 6.55 -0.45
CA ALA A 115 12.80 7.79 0.08
C ALA A 115 11.30 7.64 0.38
N LEU A 116 10.54 6.99 -0.51
CA LEU A 116 9.12 6.71 -0.28
C LEU A 116 8.93 5.74 0.90
N ALA A 117 9.66 4.62 0.94
CA ALA A 117 9.54 3.63 2.01
C ALA A 117 9.92 4.21 3.37
N GLY A 118 11.01 4.99 3.45
CA GLY A 118 11.42 5.70 4.65
C GLY A 118 10.34 6.65 5.16
N HIS A 119 9.68 7.40 4.26
CA HIS A 119 8.55 8.25 4.62
C HIS A 119 7.37 7.44 5.18
N LEU A 120 6.98 6.34 4.52
CA LEU A 120 5.92 5.44 4.99
C LEU A 120 6.22 4.88 6.39
N ALA A 121 7.47 4.47 6.64
CA ALA A 121 7.90 3.96 7.93
C ALA A 121 7.74 5.01 9.04
N THR A 122 8.03 6.30 8.76
CA THR A 122 7.81 7.37 9.75
C THR A 122 6.34 7.52 10.16
N LEU A 123 5.42 7.21 9.25
CA LEU A 123 3.98 7.28 9.46
C LEU A 123 3.41 5.98 10.06
N GLY A 124 4.25 4.98 10.29
CA GLY A 124 3.82 3.66 10.75
C GLY A 124 3.08 2.84 9.69
N ILE A 125 3.28 3.13 8.40
CA ILE A 125 2.74 2.31 7.30
C ILE A 125 3.80 1.25 6.95
N THR A 126 3.41 -0.02 6.90
CA THR A 126 4.34 -1.16 6.73
C THR A 126 4.25 -1.85 5.38
N ALA A 127 3.30 -1.45 4.53
CA ALA A 127 3.18 -1.98 3.18
C ALA A 127 2.79 -0.88 2.21
N SER A 128 3.41 -0.88 1.02
CA SER A 128 2.94 -0.13 -0.14
C SER A 128 2.57 -1.10 -1.25
N TYR A 129 1.44 -0.93 -1.92
CA TYR A 129 1.12 -1.68 -3.14
C TYR A 129 1.78 -1.03 -4.36
N ALA A 130 3.10 -0.93 -4.28
CA ALA A 130 3.99 -0.42 -5.30
C ALA A 130 5.27 -1.27 -5.29
N PRO A 131 5.98 -1.40 -6.42
CA PRO A 131 5.74 -0.75 -7.70
C PRO A 131 4.75 -1.51 -8.60
N VAL A 132 4.25 -0.85 -9.65
CA VAL A 132 3.45 -1.51 -10.69
C VAL A 132 4.36 -2.27 -11.66
N ALA A 133 4.11 -3.58 -11.78
CA ALA A 133 4.86 -4.48 -12.67
C ALA A 133 4.27 -4.62 -14.08
N ASP A 134 3.15 -3.93 -14.36
CA ASP A 134 2.51 -3.96 -15.67
C ASP A 134 3.40 -3.38 -16.77
N LEU A 135 3.28 -3.94 -17.98
CA LEU A 135 3.95 -3.41 -19.18
C LEU A 135 3.00 -2.54 -20.01
N GLN A 136 3.41 -1.30 -20.27
CA GLN A 136 2.61 -0.37 -21.08
C GLN A 136 2.81 -0.61 -22.59
N ARG A 137 2.30 -1.74 -23.09
CA ARG A 137 2.39 -2.12 -24.53
C ARG A 137 1.32 -1.50 -25.42
N ARG A 138 0.19 -1.08 -24.84
CA ARG A 138 -0.94 -0.48 -25.57
C ARG A 138 -1.03 1.00 -25.25
N ALA A 139 -0.76 1.86 -26.23
CA ALA A 139 -0.79 3.31 -26.05
C ALA A 139 -2.13 3.85 -25.48
N GLY A 140 -3.25 3.19 -25.80
CA GLY A 140 -4.58 3.54 -25.31
C GLY A 140 -5.01 2.92 -23.98
N ASN A 141 -4.12 2.22 -23.25
CA ASN A 141 -4.46 1.67 -21.94
C ASN A 141 -4.79 2.81 -20.95
N PRO A 142 -6.03 2.91 -20.42
CA PRO A 142 -6.41 4.03 -19.57
C PRO A 142 -5.97 3.86 -18.10
N ILE A 143 -5.51 2.67 -17.70
CA ILE A 143 -5.25 2.30 -16.30
C ILE A 143 -3.77 2.41 -15.95
N VAL A 144 -2.90 1.75 -16.73
CA VAL A 144 -1.46 1.63 -16.39
C VAL A 144 -0.71 2.91 -16.76
N ARG A 145 -0.74 3.32 -18.04
CA ARG A 145 -0.17 4.60 -18.51
C ARG A 145 1.24 4.84 -17.95
N THR A 146 1.42 5.90 -17.15
CA THR A 146 2.69 6.34 -16.57
C THR A 146 3.10 5.57 -15.31
N ARG A 147 2.26 4.64 -14.83
CA ARG A 147 2.53 3.75 -13.69
C ARG A 147 3.49 2.60 -14.04
N SER A 148 3.62 2.28 -15.32
CA SER A 148 4.60 1.30 -15.81
C SER A 148 5.96 1.96 -16.05
N PHE A 149 7.04 1.20 -15.82
CA PHE A 149 8.38 1.58 -16.26
C PHE A 149 8.56 1.57 -17.79
N GLY A 150 7.71 0.85 -18.54
CA GLY A 150 7.79 0.82 -19.99
C GLY A 150 7.12 -0.40 -20.63
N ALA A 151 7.28 -0.54 -21.95
CA ALA A 151 6.73 -1.66 -22.72
C ALA A 151 7.66 -2.89 -22.76
N ASP A 152 8.95 -2.67 -22.54
CA ASP A 152 9.99 -3.68 -22.58
C ASP A 152 10.09 -4.44 -21.24
N PRO A 153 9.92 -5.77 -21.22
CA PRO A 153 10.06 -6.58 -20.01
C PRO A 153 11.43 -6.47 -19.34
N GLU A 154 12.53 -6.35 -20.11
CA GLU A 154 13.88 -6.31 -19.53
C GLU A 154 14.12 -4.99 -18.81
N LEU A 155 13.73 -3.87 -19.44
CA LEU A 155 13.67 -2.56 -18.79
C LEU A 155 12.84 -2.61 -17.51
N ALA A 156 11.60 -3.09 -17.57
CA ALA A 156 10.73 -3.13 -16.40
C ALA A 156 11.33 -3.99 -15.28
N ALA A 157 11.87 -5.17 -15.59
CA ALA A 157 12.41 -6.10 -14.60
C ALA A 157 13.54 -5.50 -13.76
N ARG A 158 14.51 -4.79 -14.36
CA ARG A 158 15.62 -4.19 -13.60
C ARG A 158 15.16 -3.04 -12.69
N HIS A 159 14.18 -2.25 -13.12
CA HIS A 159 13.59 -1.20 -12.29
C HIS A 159 12.75 -1.78 -11.15
N LEU A 160 11.97 -2.83 -11.42
CA LEU A 160 11.21 -3.56 -10.40
C LEU A 160 12.15 -4.16 -9.35
N GLN A 161 13.23 -4.81 -9.76
CA GLN A 161 14.21 -5.37 -8.84
C GLN A 161 14.84 -4.28 -7.97
N ALA A 162 15.25 -3.15 -8.56
CA ALA A 162 15.83 -2.04 -7.82
C ALA A 162 14.85 -1.43 -6.80
N TRP A 163 13.59 -1.28 -7.18
CA TRP A 163 12.54 -0.78 -6.29
C TRP A 163 12.30 -1.74 -5.12
N ILE A 164 12.00 -3.02 -5.41
CA ILE A 164 11.67 -4.03 -4.40
C ILE A 164 12.81 -4.18 -3.39
N THR A 165 14.05 -4.30 -3.89
CA THR A 165 15.23 -4.44 -3.02
C THR A 165 15.39 -3.23 -2.10
N ALA A 166 15.14 -2.02 -2.59
CA ALA A 166 15.26 -0.80 -1.80
C ALA A 166 14.14 -0.66 -0.74
N THR A 167 12.94 -1.16 -1.02
CA THR A 167 11.81 -1.08 -0.07
C THR A 167 11.81 -2.18 1.00
N GLU A 168 12.57 -3.26 0.79
CA GLU A 168 12.67 -4.40 1.72
C GLU A 168 13.93 -4.37 2.60
N ALA A 169 14.83 -3.39 2.39
CA ALA A 169 16.08 -3.23 3.13
C ALA A 169 15.86 -2.64 4.53
#